data_AF-A0A848ETD6-F1
#
_entry.id   AF-A0A848ETD6-F1
#
_cell.length_a   1.000
_cell.length_b   1.000
_cell.length_c   1.000
_cell.angle_alpha   90.00
_cell.angle_beta   90.00
_cell.angle_gamma   90.00
#
_symmetry.space_group_name_H-M   'P 1'
#
loop_
_entity.id
_entity.type
_entity.pdbx_description
1 polymer ?
#
loop_
_entity_poly.entity_id
_entity_poly.type
_entity_poly.pdbx_seq_one_letter_code
_entity_poly.pdbx_strand_id
1 'polypeptide(L)' 'MYNLMHDYIKQRITNAMKRHRRYVKIRKTHDDDVDQAVCQVIDSWGYKTASTKEYIAVIL' A
#
# COMPACT_ATOMS: atom_id res chain seq x y z
N MET A 1 16.34 -0.62 6.57
CA MET A 1 15.66 0.01 5.42
C MET A 1 14.17 -0.30 5.31
N TYR A 2 13.69 -1.48 5.77
CA TYR A 2 12.26 -1.86 5.71
C TYR A 2 11.28 -0.96 6.48
N ASN A 3 11.68 -0.35 7.61
CA ASN A 3 10.75 0.46 8.41
C ASN A 3 10.25 1.75 7.72
N LEU A 4 11.10 2.42 6.93
CA LEU A 4 10.72 3.70 6.30
C LEU A 4 9.60 3.54 5.26
N MET A 5 9.64 2.47 4.48
CA MET A 5 8.63 2.17 3.48
C MET A 5 7.29 1.82 4.13
N HIS A 6 7.33 1.02 5.21
CA HIS A 6 6.11 0.63 5.95
C HIS A 6 5.46 1.84 6.62
N ASP A 7 6.24 2.69 7.26
CA ASP A 7 5.74 3.91 7.91
C ASP A 7 5.13 4.87 6.88
N TYR A 8 5.78 5.03 5.72
CA TYR A 8 5.24 5.82 4.61
C TYR A 8 3.88 5.30 4.14
N ILE A 9 3.75 3.98 3.95
CA ILE A 9 2.48 3.38 3.50
C ILE A 9 1.39 3.55 4.56
N LYS A 10 1.70 3.27 5.84
CA LYS A 10 0.77 3.48 6.96
C LYS A 10 0.29 4.91 7.03
N GLN A 11 1.18 5.88 6.86
CA GLN A 11 0.82 7.30 6.89
C GLN A 11 -0.10 7.67 5.71
N ARG A 12 0.15 7.13 4.52
CA ARG A 12 -0.74 7.34 3.36
C ARG A 12 -2.12 6.74 3.56
N ILE A 13 -2.20 5.52 4.09
CA ILE A 13 -3.46 4.85 4.44
C ILE A 13 -4.23 5.69 5.46
N THR A 14 -3.58 6.05 6.57
CA THR A 14 -4.18 6.86 7.63
C THR A 14 -4.71 8.20 7.10
N ASN A 15 -3.93 8.91 6.27
CA ASN A 15 -4.34 10.19 5.69
C ASN A 15 -5.52 10.05 4.73
N ALA A 16 -5.62 8.94 4.00
CA ALA A 16 -6.72 8.67 3.10
C ALA A 16 -8.00 8.29 3.85
N MET A 17 -7.89 7.53 4.96
CA MET A 17 -9.02 7.28 5.87
C MET A 17 -9.56 8.58 6.47
N LYS A 18 -8.68 9.46 6.96
CA LYS A 18 -9.06 10.80 7.46
C LYS A 18 -9.79 11.67 6.42
N ARG A 19 -9.53 11.41 5.14
CA ARG A 19 -10.16 12.10 4.00
C ARG A 19 -11.35 11.34 3.42
N HIS A 20 -11.83 10.29 4.11
CA HIS A 20 -12.94 9.44 3.67
C HIS A 20 -12.78 8.88 2.25
N ARG A 21 -11.54 8.57 1.85
CA ARG A 21 -11.27 7.94 0.55
C ARG A 21 -11.60 6.46 0.60
N ARG A 22 -12.13 5.94 -0.51
CA ARG A 22 -12.41 4.50 -0.67
C ARG A 22 -11.17 3.64 -0.93
N TYR A 23 -10.07 4.26 -1.38
CA TYR A 23 -8.83 3.55 -1.68
C TYR A 23 -7.60 4.47 -1.65
N VAL A 24 -6.43 3.86 -1.56
CA VAL A 24 -5.11 4.49 -1.69
C VAL A 24 -4.35 3.88 -2.84
N LYS A 25 -3.69 4.71 -3.65
CA LYS A 25 -2.73 4.25 -4.64
C LYS A 25 -1.32 4.37 -4.09
N ILE A 26 -0.57 3.27 -4.12
CA ILE A 26 0.85 3.19 -3.82
C ILE A 26 1.55 2.93 -5.15
N ARG A 27 2.54 3.75 -5.49
CA ARG A 27 3.30 3.57 -6.72
C ARG A 27 4.16 2.32 -6.60
N LYS A 28 4.19 1.51 -7.65
CA LYS A 28 5.06 0.35 -7.72
C LYS A 28 6.53 0.75 -7.74
N THR A 29 7.35 -0.13 -7.19
CA THR A 29 8.81 -0.01 -7.26
C THR A 29 9.37 -0.56 -8.58
N HIS A 30 8.56 -1.33 -9.32
CA HIS A 30 8.96 -2.10 -10.52
C HIS A 30 9.94 -3.23 -10.22
N ASP A 31 10.10 -3.55 -8.94
CA ASP A 31 10.72 -4.78 -8.45
C ASP A 31 9.57 -5.67 -7.94
N ASP A 32 9.38 -6.79 -8.61
CA ASP A 32 8.24 -7.68 -8.35
C ASP A 32 8.30 -8.28 -6.93
N ASP A 33 9.49 -8.55 -6.41
CA ASP A 33 9.67 -9.09 -5.05
C ASP A 33 9.31 -8.03 -4.00
N VAL A 34 9.73 -6.79 -4.21
CA VAL A 34 9.41 -5.66 -3.32
C VAL A 34 7.91 -5.34 -3.38
N ASP A 35 7.33 -5.28 -4.57
CA ASP A 35 5.90 -5.00 -4.74
C ASP A 35 5.03 -6.11 -4.13
N GLN A 36 5.45 -7.37 -4.24
CA GLN A 36 4.77 -8.49 -3.59
C GLN A 36 4.88 -8.43 -2.06
N ALA A 37 6.06 -8.12 -1.53
CA ALA A 37 6.26 -7.93 -0.08
C ALA A 37 5.38 -6.78 0.46
N VAL A 38 5.27 -5.68 -0.29
CA VAL A 38 4.37 -4.57 0.06
C VAL A 38 2.91 -5.02 0.11
N CYS A 39 2.43 -5.79 -0.87
CA CYS A 39 1.08 -6.35 -0.85
C CYS A 39 0.85 -7.23 0.38
N GLN A 40 1.76 -8.17 0.67
CA GLN A 40 1.65 -9.07 1.83
C GLN A 40 1.59 -8.32 3.16
N VAL A 41 2.41 -7.27 3.31
CA VAL A 41 2.41 -6.43 4.51
C VAL A 41 1.06 -5.71 4.67
N ILE A 42 0.51 -5.17 3.58
CA ILE A 42 -0.79 -4.49 3.62
C ILE A 42 -1.92 -5.47 3.91
N ASP A 43 -1.89 -6.66 3.31
CA ASP A 43 -2.85 -7.73 3.57
C ASP A 43 -2.76 -8.19 5.05
N SER A 44 -1.55 -8.24 5.63
CA SER A 44 -1.36 -8.55 7.06
C SER A 44 -1.97 -7.49 8.00
N TRP A 45 -2.16 -6.27 7.52
CA TRP A 45 -2.87 -5.21 8.26
C TRP A 45 -4.39 -5.31 8.12
N GLY A 46 -4.91 -6.29 7.37
CA GLY A 46 -6.33 -6.53 7.17
C GLY A 46 -6.95 -5.75 6.01
N TYR A 47 -6.16 -5.04 5.21
CA TYR A 47 -6.65 -4.35 4.02
C TYR A 47 -6.62 -5.27 2.81
N LYS A 48 -7.50 -5.01 1.83
CA LYS A 48 -7.45 -5.71 0.55
C LYS A 48 -6.62 -4.92 -0.45
N THR A 49 -5.69 -5.60 -1.12
CA THR A 49 -4.88 -5.03 -2.19
C THR A 49 -5.34 -5.45 -3.58
N ALA A 50 -5.19 -4.55 -4.55
CA ALA A 50 -5.35 -4.83 -5.97
C ALA A 50 -4.17 -4.22 -6.73
N SER A 51 -3.44 -5.05 -7.48
CA SER A 51 -2.25 -4.62 -8.21
C SER A 51 -2.58 -4.35 -9.68
N THR A 52 -2.09 -3.24 -10.21
CA THR A 52 -2.09 -2.91 -11.64
C THR A 52 -0.64 -2.82 -12.17
N LYS A 53 -0.44 -2.47 -13.44
CA LYS A 53 0.90 -2.29 -14.02
C LYS A 53 1.70 -1.15 -13.37
N GLU A 54 1.04 -0.13 -12.84
CA GLU A 54 1.71 1.09 -12.36
C GLU A 54 1.57 1.32 -10.84
N TYR A 55 0.55 0.73 -10.22
CA TYR A 55 0.24 0.98 -8.81
C TYR A 55 -0.39 -0.22 -8.11
N ILE A 56 -0.20 -0.26 -6.79
CA ILE A 56 -0.91 -1.11 -5.84
C ILE A 56 -2.02 -0.25 -5.23
N ALA A 57 -3.27 -0.66 -5.43
CA ALA A 57 -4.44 -0.05 -4.82
C ALA A 57 -4.76 -0.77 -3.49
N VAL A 58 -4.89 -0.01 -2.41
CA VAL A 58 -5.33 -0.48 -1.10
C VAL A 58 -6.76 -0.03 -0.87
N ILE A 59 -7.67 -0.97 -0.65
CA ILE A 59 -9.07 -0.68 -0.33
C ILE A 59 -9.17 -0.40 1.17
N LEU A 60 -9.78 0.74 1.52
CA LEU A 60 -9.89 1.26 2.89
C LEU A 60 -11.26 1.01 3.51
#